data_AF-A0A453KDH8-F1
#
_entry.id   AF-A0A453KDH8-F1
#
_cell.length_a   1.000
_cell.length_b   1.000
_cell.length_c   1.000
_cell.angle_alpha   90.00
_cell.angle_beta   90.00
_cell.angle_gamma   90.00
#
_symmetry.space_group_name_H-M   'P 1'
#
loop_
_entity.id
_entity.type
_entity.pdbx_description
1 polymer ?
#
loop_
_entity_poly.entity_id
_entity_poly.type
_entity_poly.pdbx_seq_one_letter_code
_entity_poly.pdbx_strand_id
1 'polypeptide(L)'
;IWVYGNSFESCLVAVINPNKQGLERWAESNGVSGDFASICGDAKAKEFILEELSKTGKDKKLKGFEMIRAVHLEPVLFDMERDLITPTYKKKRPQLLKYYQGIIDEMYKSMK
;
A
#
# COMPACT_ATOMS: atom_id res chain seq x y z
N ILE A 1 5.91 -2.26 2.97
CA ILE A 1 5.55 -0.97 2.34
C ILE A 1 6.60 -0.54 1.32
N TRP A 2 6.15 -0.13 0.14
CA TRP A 2 6.91 0.59 -0.87
C TRP A 2 6.13 1.87 -1.21
N VAL A 3 6.79 3.02 -1.14
CA VAL A 3 6.18 4.33 -1.37
C VAL A 3 6.70 4.87 -2.70
N TYR A 4 5.79 5.43 -3.48
CA TYR A 4 6.07 6.03 -4.78
C TYR A 4 5.55 7.48 -4.81
N GLY A 5 6.33 8.34 -5.44
CA GLY A 5 5.95 9.72 -5.71
C GLY A 5 6.20 10.02 -7.19
N ASN A 6 5.20 10.58 -7.86
CA ASN A 6 5.31 11.07 -9.22
C ASN A 6 5.55 12.58 -9.19
N SER A 7 6.54 13.08 -9.95
CA SER A 7 6.85 14.51 -10.02
C SER A 7 5.70 15.38 -10.55
N PHE A 8 4.74 14.78 -11.26
CA PHE A 8 3.55 15.46 -11.76
C PHE A 8 2.38 15.47 -10.77
N GLU A 9 2.53 14.83 -9.60
CA GLU A 9 1.47 14.67 -8.62
C GLU A 9 1.89 15.28 -7.28
N SER A 10 0.96 15.94 -6.58
CA SER A 10 1.23 16.64 -5.32
C SER A 10 1.24 15.72 -4.09
N CYS A 11 1.09 14.41 -4.31
CA CYS A 11 0.77 13.43 -3.29
C CYS A 11 1.56 12.12 -3.50
N LEU A 12 1.83 11.41 -2.39
CA LEU A 12 2.47 10.10 -2.40
C LEU A 12 1.43 8.98 -2.39
N VAL A 13 1.76 7.88 -3.07
CA VAL A 13 1.00 6.63 -3.05
C VAL A 13 1.88 5.49 -2.56
N ALA A 14 1.27 4.42 -2.03
CA ALA A 14 2.04 3.29 -1.52
C ALA A 14 1.43 1.93 -1.84
N VAL A 15 2.29 0.96 -2.08
CA VAL A 15 1.95 -0.47 -2.12
C VAL A 15 2.38 -1.11 -0.81
N ILE A 16 1.46 -1.78 -0.15
CA ILE A 16 1.63 -2.31 1.20
C ILE A 16 1.35 -3.79 1.18
N ASN A 17 2.28 -4.60 1.71
CA ASN A 17 1.97 -5.95 2.11
C ASN A 17 1.51 -5.93 3.57
N PRO A 18 0.21 -6.08 3.85
CA PRO A 18 -0.28 -6.09 5.22
C PRO A 18 0.13 -7.36 5.94
N ASN A 19 0.22 -7.31 7.28
CA ASN A 19 0.37 -8.52 8.06
C ASN A 19 -0.94 -9.30 8.00
N LYS A 20 -0.88 -10.55 7.52
CA LYS A 20 -2.06 -11.40 7.33
C LYS A 20 -2.92 -11.51 8.59
N GLN A 21 -2.32 -11.95 9.71
CA GLN A 21 -3.05 -12.11 10.96
C GLN A 21 -3.62 -10.79 11.49
N GLY A 22 -2.87 -9.69 11.35
CA GLY A 22 -3.32 -8.38 11.80
C GLY A 22 -4.53 -7.87 11.03
N LEU A 23 -4.48 -8.01 9.69
CA LEU A 23 -5.58 -7.56 8.83
C LEU A 23 -6.82 -8.45 8.97
N GLU A 24 -6.65 -9.78 9.08
CA GLU A 24 -7.75 -10.71 9.29
C GLU A 24 -8.49 -10.43 10.60
N ARG A 25 -7.78 -10.21 11.72
CA ARG A 25 -8.41 -9.84 13.00
C ARG A 25 -9.17 -8.52 12.92
N TRP A 26 -8.59 -7.53 12.22
CA TRP A 26 -9.27 -6.25 11.99
C TRP A 26 -10.53 -6.45 11.15
N ALA A 27 -10.46 -7.27 10.09
CA ALA A 27 -11.56 -7.56 9.20
C ALA A 27 -12.73 -8.25 9.92
N GLU A 28 -12.45 -9.26 10.75
CA GLU A 28 -13.44 -9.93 11.60
C GLU A 28 -14.17 -8.94 12.52
N SER A 29 -13.43 -8.00 13.13
CA SER A 29 -13.99 -7.00 14.05
C SER A 29 -14.82 -5.92 13.33
N ASN A 30 -14.60 -5.71 12.04
CA ASN A 30 -15.24 -4.66 11.23
C ASN A 30 -16.27 -5.21 10.22
N GLY A 31 -16.61 -6.50 10.34
CA GLY A 31 -17.59 -7.15 9.48
C GLY A 31 -17.15 -7.27 8.01
N VAL A 32 -15.84 -7.32 7.76
CA VAL A 32 -15.28 -7.59 6.43
C VAL A 32 -14.97 -9.08 6.37
N SER A 33 -15.78 -9.82 5.62
CA SER A 33 -15.64 -11.27 5.44
C SER A 33 -15.06 -11.59 4.06
N GLY A 34 -14.11 -12.51 4.00
CA GLY A 34 -13.53 -12.98 2.74
C GLY A 34 -12.19 -13.65 2.95
N ASP A 35 -11.60 -14.14 1.87
CA ASP A 35 -10.20 -14.54 1.87
C ASP A 35 -9.27 -13.31 1.97
N PHE A 36 -8.02 -13.54 2.35
CA PHE A 36 -7.05 -12.46 2.54
C PHE A 36 -6.89 -11.54 1.33
N ALA A 37 -6.99 -12.06 0.11
CA ALA A 37 -6.91 -11.24 -1.10
C ALA A 37 -8.16 -10.37 -1.27
N SER A 38 -9.36 -10.92 -1.00
CA SER A 38 -10.60 -10.13 -0.96
C SER A 38 -10.54 -9.02 0.09
N ILE A 39 -10.03 -9.30 1.29
CA ILE A 39 -9.86 -8.28 2.34
C ILE A 39 -8.88 -7.19 1.88
N CYS A 40 -7.78 -7.55 1.21
CA CYS A 40 -6.85 -6.56 0.64
C CYS A 40 -7.50 -5.71 -0.47
N GLY A 41 -8.46 -6.28 -1.21
CA GLY A 41 -9.23 -5.56 -2.22
C GLY A 41 -10.26 -4.57 -1.65
N ASP A 42 -10.74 -4.80 -0.44
CA ASP A 42 -11.81 -4.06 0.21
C ASP A 42 -11.43 -2.58 0.48
N ALA A 43 -12.38 -1.68 0.23
CA ALA A 43 -12.18 -0.25 0.42
C ALA A 43 -11.98 0.13 1.89
N LYS A 44 -12.70 -0.50 2.82
CA LYS A 44 -12.57 -0.25 4.26
C LYS A 44 -11.19 -0.66 4.76
N ALA A 45 -10.64 -1.77 4.26
CA ALA A 45 -9.30 -2.23 4.62
C ALA A 45 -8.23 -1.23 4.17
N LYS A 46 -8.35 -0.71 2.96
CA LYS A 46 -7.46 0.34 2.43
C LYS A 46 -7.57 1.62 3.26
N GLU A 47 -8.78 2.04 3.58
CA GLU A 47 -9.04 3.23 4.40
C GLU A 47 -8.45 3.09 5.80
N PHE A 48 -8.66 1.96 6.48
CA PHE A 48 -8.08 1.68 7.79
C PHE A 48 -6.54 1.77 7.78
N ILE A 49 -5.89 1.16 6.80
CA ILE A 49 -4.42 1.21 6.68
C ILE A 49 -3.95 2.64 6.37
N LEU A 50 -4.69 3.38 5.54
CA LEU A 50 -4.39 4.78 5.23
C LEU A 50 -4.51 5.67 6.48
N GLU A 51 -5.52 5.45 7.31
CA GLU A 51 -5.70 6.15 8.59
C GLU A 51 -4.57 5.85 9.56
N GLU A 52 -4.18 4.58 9.72
CA GLU A 52 -3.08 4.19 10.60
C GLU A 52 -1.74 4.78 10.15
N LEU A 53 -1.50 4.84 8.84
CA LEU A 53 -0.34 5.53 8.27
C LEU A 53 -0.40 7.04 8.50
N SER A 54 -1.57 7.64 8.34
CA SER A 54 -1.77 9.08 8.57
C SER A 54 -1.56 9.45 10.03
N LYS A 55 -2.07 8.63 10.96
CA LYS A 55 -1.89 8.77 12.40
C LYS A 55 -0.41 8.64 12.77
N THR A 56 0.24 7.58 12.31
CA THR A 56 1.68 7.37 12.52
C THR A 56 2.51 8.52 11.95
N GLY A 57 2.16 9.01 10.77
CA GLY A 57 2.82 10.16 10.15
C GLY A 57 2.69 11.43 10.98
N LYS A 58 1.49 11.72 11.50
CA LYS A 58 1.25 12.85 12.41
C LYS A 58 2.05 12.71 13.71
N ASP A 59 2.05 11.53 14.32
CA ASP A 59 2.79 11.24 15.55
C ASP A 59 4.30 11.42 15.35
N LYS A 60 4.80 11.06 14.16
CA LYS A 60 6.21 11.25 13.76
C LYS A 60 6.49 12.65 13.18
N LYS A 61 5.52 13.57 13.21
CA LYS A 61 5.63 14.95 12.71
C LYS A 61 6.09 15.04 11.25
N LEU A 62 5.66 14.08 10.43
CA LEU A 62 5.86 14.13 8.99
C LEU A 62 5.12 15.33 8.41
N LYS A 63 5.68 15.92 7.35
CA LYS A 63 5.07 17.05 6.65
C LYS A 63 3.92 16.57 5.76
N GLY A 64 3.02 17.48 5.39
CA GLY A 64 1.85 17.13 4.58
C GLY A 64 2.19 16.46 3.25
N PHE A 65 3.32 16.83 2.62
CA PHE A 65 3.79 16.21 1.37
C PHE A 65 4.46 14.85 1.56
N GLU A 66 4.79 14.47 2.80
CA GLU A 66 5.32 13.14 3.15
C GLU A 66 4.18 12.16 3.49
N MET A 67 2.95 12.66 3.61
CA MET A 67 1.77 11.83 3.87
C MET A 67 1.34 11.07 2.62
N ILE A 68 1.01 9.80 2.81
CA ILE A 68 0.45 8.95 1.77
C ILE A 68 -1.02 9.28 1.62
N ARG A 69 -1.51 9.40 0.38
CA ARG A 69 -2.90 9.73 0.06
C ARG A 69 -3.71 8.57 -0.45
N ALA A 70 -3.08 7.58 -1.08
CA ALA A 70 -3.72 6.35 -1.50
C ALA A 70 -2.80 5.15 -1.28
N VAL A 71 -3.42 4.00 -0.99
CA VAL A 71 -2.72 2.75 -0.73
C VAL A 71 -3.32 1.61 -1.55
N HIS A 72 -2.46 0.75 -2.04
CA HIS A 72 -2.81 -0.56 -2.57
C HIS A 72 -2.34 -1.63 -1.60
N LEU A 73 -3.25 -2.52 -1.17
CA LEU A 73 -2.90 -3.67 -0.34
C LEU A 73 -2.61 -4.86 -1.24
N GLU A 74 -1.38 -5.33 -1.18
CA GLU A 74 -0.89 -6.47 -1.94
C GLU A 74 -0.89 -7.72 -1.05
N PRO A 75 -1.74 -8.72 -1.34
CA PRO A 75 -1.83 -9.95 -0.55
C PRO A 75 -0.58 -10.83 -0.68
N VAL A 76 0.19 -10.72 -1.76
CA VAL A 76 1.40 -11.54 -1.98
C VAL A 76 2.65 -10.74 -1.64
N LEU A 77 3.40 -11.20 -0.62
CA LEU A 77 4.68 -10.60 -0.22
C LEU A 77 5.61 -10.39 -1.41
N PHE A 78 6.31 -9.25 -1.46
CA PHE A 78 7.31 -9.03 -2.50
C PHE A 78 8.34 -10.15 -2.51
N ASP A 79 8.49 -10.80 -3.65
CA ASP A 79 9.31 -12.00 -3.83
C ASP A 79 10.34 -11.82 -4.96
N MET A 80 11.24 -12.79 -5.04
CA MET A 80 12.26 -12.85 -6.10
C MET A 80 11.70 -13.44 -7.40
N GLU A 81 10.64 -14.24 -7.33
CA GLU A 81 10.03 -14.89 -8.51
C GLU A 81 9.45 -13.84 -9.47
N ARG A 82 8.87 -12.77 -8.91
CA ARG A 82 8.37 -11.60 -9.64
C ARG A 82 9.43 -10.51 -9.85
N ASP A 83 10.69 -10.80 -9.53
CA ASP A 83 11.82 -9.86 -9.62
C ASP A 83 11.62 -8.53 -8.84
N LEU A 84 10.85 -8.56 -7.75
CA LEU A 84 10.50 -7.34 -6.99
C LEU A 84 11.53 -7.02 -5.90
N ILE A 85 12.24 -8.05 -5.41
CA ILE A 85 13.29 -7.92 -4.40
C ILE A 85 14.59 -8.62 -4.83
N THR A 86 15.70 -8.21 -4.22
CA THR A 86 16.97 -8.92 -4.29
C THR A 86 16.98 -10.15 -3.37
N PRO A 87 17.95 -11.07 -3.52
CA PRO A 87 18.19 -12.14 -2.56
C PRO A 87 18.46 -11.67 -1.12
N THR A 88 18.87 -10.40 -0.97
CA THR A 88 19.04 -9.72 0.31
C THR A 88 17.79 -8.97 0.78
N TYR A 89 16.62 -9.29 0.23
CA TYR A 89 15.32 -8.68 0.53
C TYR A 89 15.25 -7.16 0.35
N LYS A 90 16.16 -6.59 -0.47
CA LYS A 90 16.10 -5.18 -0.85
C LYS A 90 15.13 -5.01 -2.02
N LYS A 91 14.28 -3.99 -1.92
CA LYS A 91 13.28 -3.65 -2.94
C LYS A 91 13.94 -3.12 -4.21
N LYS A 92 13.61 -3.73 -5.35
CA LYS A 92 14.06 -3.28 -6.67
C LYS A 92 13.10 -2.21 -7.20
N ARG A 93 13.39 -0.93 -6.93
CA ARG A 93 12.46 0.19 -7.21
C ARG A 93 12.01 0.28 -8.68
N PRO A 94 12.89 0.13 -9.70
CA PRO A 94 12.46 0.18 -11.10
C PRO A 94 11.52 -0.97 -11.47
N GLN A 95 11.75 -2.16 -10.93
CA GLN A 95 10.95 -3.36 -11.15
C GLN A 95 9.58 -3.25 -10.48
N LEU A 96 9.55 -2.77 -9.23
CA LEU A 96 8.30 -2.46 -8.53
C LEU A 96 7.47 -1.45 -9.30
N LEU A 97 8.09 -0.36 -9.79
CA LEU A 97 7.39 0.61 -10.63
C LEU A 97 6.83 -0.04 -11.89
N LYS A 98 7.64 -0.81 -12.62
CA LYS A 98 7.19 -1.50 -13.85
C LYS A 98 6.02 -2.45 -13.58
N TYR A 99 6.05 -3.19 -12.47
CA TYR A 99 5.02 -4.17 -12.11
C TYR A 99 3.72 -3.50 -11.66
N TYR A 100 3.81 -2.49 -10.79
CA TYR A 100 2.66 -1.80 -10.21
C TYR A 100 2.21 -0.56 -10.99
N GLN A 101 2.80 -0.27 -12.17
CA GLN A 101 2.53 0.97 -12.93
C GLN A 101 1.03 1.19 -13.15
N GLY A 102 0.30 0.17 -13.62
CA GLY A 102 -1.13 0.29 -13.87
C GLY A 102 -1.93 0.64 -12.61
N ILE A 103 -1.59 0.00 -11.48
CA ILE A 103 -2.23 0.23 -10.19
C ILE A 103 -1.90 1.65 -9.66
N ILE A 104 -0.66 2.10 -9.83
CA ILE A 104 -0.23 3.46 -9.46
C ILE A 104 -1.00 4.49 -10.28
N ASP A 105 -1.10 4.28 -11.60
CA ASP A 105 -1.80 5.18 -12.50
C ASP A 105 -3.29 5.24 -12.17
N GLU A 106 -3.93 4.11 -11.83
CA GLU A 106 -5.31 4.05 -11.34
C GLU A 106 -5.49 4.78 -10.00
N MET A 107 -4.56 4.62 -9.06
CA MET A 107 -4.59 5.37 -7.79
C MET A 107 -4.51 6.88 -8.05
N TYR A 108 -3.61 7.33 -8.92
CA TYR A 108 -3.53 8.76 -9.26
C TYR A 108 -4.74 9.27 -10.03
N LYS A 109 -5.31 8.46 -10.94
CA LYS A 109 -6.53 8.81 -11.67
C LYS A 109 -7.76 8.92 -10.77
N SER A 110 -7.90 8.04 -9.78
CA SER A 110 -9.03 8.10 -8.84
C SER A 110 -8.95 9.26 -7.85
N MET A 111 -7.80 9.91 -7.74
CA MET A 111 -7.60 11.12 -6.92
C MET A 111 -7.72 12.45 -7.70
N LYS A 112 -7.90 12.39 -9.02
CA LYS A 112 -8.15 13.56 -9.88
C LYS A 112 -9.65 13.78 -10.05
#